data_AF-A0AAU2GK65-F1
#
_entry.id   AF-A0AAU2GK65-F1
#
_cell.length_a   1.000
_cell.length_b   1.000
_cell.length_c   1.000
_cell.angle_alpha   90.00
_cell.angle_beta   90.00
_cell.angle_gamma   90.00
#
_symmetry.space_group_name_H-M   'P 1'
#
loop_
_entity.id
_entity.type
_entity.pdbx_description
1 polymer ?
#
loop_
_entity_poly.entity_id
_entity_poly.type
_entity_poly.pdbx_seq_one_letter_code
_entity_poly.pdbx_strand_id
1 'polypeptide(L)'
;MRLAVRRAQAALVRGVLPGEAAALAALAQRLHGDAGPWEESTVEAALKRALAQPLWAPAENHGEPDPAKVVEAVQADWPAVTYEAVHHRGVVPSESEYVWTPATHPWVMLHAVEAAVAAYLSLI
;
A
#
# COMPACT_ATOMS: atom_id res chain seq x y z
N MET A 1 -0.77 24.60 3.47
CA MET A 1 -1.91 24.73 4.40
C MET A 1 -3.17 23.99 3.92
N ARG A 2 -3.70 24.23 2.70
CA ARG A 2 -4.92 23.55 2.20
C ARG A 2 -4.84 22.00 2.19
N LEU A 3 -3.70 21.42 1.80
CA LEU A 3 -3.50 19.97 1.79
C LEU A 3 -3.50 19.36 3.20
N ALA A 4 -2.86 20.02 4.16
CA ALA A 4 -2.81 19.58 5.55
C ALA A 4 -4.21 19.53 6.18
N VAL A 5 -5.04 20.57 5.93
CA VAL A 5 -6.44 20.61 6.38
C VAL A 5 -7.24 19.46 5.78
N ARG A 6 -7.11 19.19 4.47
CA ARG A 6 -7.82 18.07 3.82
C ARG A 6 -7.42 16.72 4.40
N ARG A 7 -6.12 16.50 4.64
CA ARG A 7 -5.62 15.27 5.28
C ARG A 7 -6.16 15.10 6.70
N ALA A 8 -6.18 16.17 7.49
CA ALA A 8 -6.76 16.16 8.83
C ALA A 8 -8.26 15.86 8.80
N GLN A 9 -9.01 16.47 7.88
CA GLN A 9 -10.44 16.18 7.70
C GLN A 9 -10.67 14.72 7.32
N ALA A 10 -9.89 14.18 6.39
CA ALA A 10 -9.98 12.77 6.00
C ALA A 10 -9.69 11.82 7.18
N ALA A 11 -8.67 12.15 7.98
CA ALA A 11 -8.34 11.41 9.20
C ALA A 11 -9.47 11.45 10.24
N LEU A 12 -10.19 12.57 10.37
CA LEU A 12 -11.33 12.67 11.29
C LEU A 12 -12.53 11.80 10.86
N VAL A 13 -12.74 11.62 9.55
CA VAL A 13 -13.93 10.90 9.05
C VAL A 13 -13.78 9.38 9.14
N ARG A 14 -12.59 8.83 8.83
CA ARG A 14 -12.37 7.37 8.78
C ARG A 14 -11.21 6.89 9.66
N GLY A 15 -10.60 7.77 10.44
CA GLY A 15 -9.40 7.46 11.21
C GLY A 15 -8.13 7.49 10.37
N VAL A 16 -7.06 7.00 10.98
CA VAL A 16 -5.73 6.86 10.38
C VAL A 16 -5.31 5.40 10.40
N LEU A 17 -4.35 5.06 9.54
CA LEU A 17 -3.70 3.75 9.51
C LEU A 17 -2.18 3.90 9.44
N PRO A 18 -1.43 2.88 9.88
CA PRO A 18 0.02 2.88 9.79
C PRO A 18 0.46 2.63 8.35
N GLY A 19 1.04 3.64 7.71
CA GLY A 19 1.62 3.59 6.37
C GLY A 19 0.66 3.20 5.25
N GLU A 20 0.39 4.11 4.31
CA GLU A 20 -0.40 3.83 3.10
C GLU A 20 0.15 2.62 2.31
N ALA A 21 1.46 2.63 2.05
CA ALA A 21 2.15 1.58 1.33
C ALA A 21 2.11 0.23 2.08
N ALA A 22 2.24 0.26 3.41
CA ALA A 22 2.16 -0.93 4.25
C ALA A 22 0.76 -1.55 4.24
N ALA A 23 -0.28 -0.72 4.31
CA ALA A 23 -1.67 -1.18 4.22
C ALA A 23 -2.00 -1.82 2.86
N LEU A 24 -1.49 -1.25 1.76
CA LEU A 24 -1.66 -1.82 0.42
C LEU A 24 -0.92 -3.15 0.26
N ALA A 25 0.32 -3.23 0.75
CA ALA A 25 1.08 -4.48 0.74
C ALA A 25 0.36 -5.56 1.56
N ALA A 26 -0.17 -5.23 2.75
CA ALA A 26 -0.93 -6.16 3.59
C ALA A 26 -2.25 -6.60 2.93
N LEU A 27 -2.91 -5.71 2.16
CA LEU A 27 -4.08 -6.08 1.35
C LEU A 27 -3.72 -7.11 0.27
N ALA A 28 -2.55 -6.97 -0.36
CA ALA A 28 -2.06 -7.92 -1.37
C ALA A 28 -2.05 -9.37 -0.84
N GLN A 29 -1.59 -9.58 0.40
CA GLN A 29 -1.55 -10.92 1.00
C GLN A 29 -2.96 -11.49 1.24
N ARG A 30 -3.93 -10.63 1.52
CA ARG A 30 -5.33 -11.00 1.81
C ARG A 30 -6.19 -11.16 0.56
N LEU A 31 -5.68 -10.81 -0.63
CA LEU A 31 -6.33 -11.13 -1.88
C LEU A 31 -6.32 -12.65 -2.06
N HIS A 32 -7.50 -13.25 -1.92
CA HIS A 32 -7.80 -14.60 -2.37
C HIS A 32 -8.99 -14.48 -3.33
N GLY A 33 -8.79 -14.89 -4.59
CA GLY A 33 -9.85 -14.88 -5.59
C GLY A 33 -10.97 -15.84 -5.22
N ASP A 34 -12.19 -15.31 -5.12
CA ASP A 34 -13.45 -16.06 -5.14
C ASP A 34 -13.85 -16.47 -6.58
N ALA A 35 -12.91 -16.35 -7.51
CA ALA A 35 -13.12 -16.54 -8.93
C ALA A 35 -12.37 -17.82 -9.37
N GLY A 36 -12.75 -18.44 -10.49
CA GLY A 36 -12.35 -19.75 -11.01
C GLY A 36 -10.85 -20.13 -11.14
N PRO A 37 -10.48 -21.11 -12.01
CA PRO A 37 -9.17 -21.76 -11.89
C PRO A 37 -8.03 -21.24 -12.80
N TRP A 38 -8.30 -20.43 -13.83
CA TRP A 38 -7.30 -20.21 -14.91
C TRP A 38 -6.99 -18.74 -15.22
N GLU A 39 -7.97 -17.84 -15.21
CA GLU A 39 -7.76 -16.40 -15.43
C GLU A 39 -7.41 -15.66 -14.12
N GLU A 40 -7.80 -16.21 -12.96
CA GLU A 40 -7.50 -15.66 -11.64
C GLU A 40 -6.01 -15.66 -11.32
N SER A 41 -5.25 -16.68 -11.73
CA SER A 41 -3.86 -16.81 -11.28
C SER A 41 -2.97 -15.66 -11.75
N THR A 42 -3.17 -15.18 -12.99
CA THR A 42 -2.34 -14.10 -13.56
C THR A 42 -2.81 -12.73 -13.11
N VAL A 43 -4.14 -12.49 -13.08
CA VAL A 43 -4.70 -11.22 -12.63
C VAL A 43 -4.46 -11.02 -11.14
N GLU A 44 -4.68 -12.05 -10.32
CA GLU A 44 -4.40 -12.00 -8.88
C GLU A 44 -2.91 -11.78 -8.61
N ALA A 45 -2.02 -12.49 -9.30
CA ALA A 45 -0.58 -12.28 -9.17
C ALA A 45 -0.17 -10.85 -9.58
N ALA A 46 -0.74 -10.32 -10.66
CA ALA A 46 -0.49 -8.95 -11.11
C ALA A 46 -0.98 -7.92 -10.08
N LEU A 47 -2.19 -8.11 -9.52
CA LEU A 47 -2.74 -7.25 -8.47
C LEU A 47 -1.91 -7.31 -7.19
N LYS A 48 -1.50 -8.51 -6.76
CA LYS A 48 -0.63 -8.69 -5.59
C LYS A 48 0.68 -7.92 -5.74
N ARG A 49 1.31 -8.03 -6.91
CA ARG A 49 2.53 -7.28 -7.23
C ARG A 49 2.29 -5.77 -7.25
N ALA A 50 1.22 -5.33 -7.92
CA ALA A 50 0.88 -3.91 -8.02
C ALA A 50 0.60 -3.27 -6.65
N LEU A 51 -0.05 -3.99 -5.74
CA LEU A 51 -0.33 -3.54 -4.38
C LEU A 51 0.89 -3.51 -3.46
N ALA A 52 1.87 -4.39 -3.70
CA ALA A 52 3.14 -4.40 -2.97
C ALA A 52 4.12 -3.32 -3.47
N GLN A 53 4.01 -2.90 -4.72
CA GLN A 53 4.94 -1.96 -5.36
C GLN A 53 5.13 -0.62 -4.60
N PRO A 54 4.10 0.01 -4.02
CA PRO A 54 4.25 1.24 -3.25
C PRO A 54 5.15 1.12 -2.01
N LEU A 55 5.30 -0.10 -1.48
CA LEU A 55 6.20 -0.40 -0.37
C LEU A 55 7.60 -0.81 -0.86
N TRP A 56 7.65 -1.58 -1.94
CA TRP A 56 8.89 -2.01 -2.58
C TRP A 56 9.74 -0.84 -3.08
N ALA A 57 9.13 0.09 -3.83
CA ALA A 57 9.90 1.14 -4.50
C ALA A 57 10.66 2.07 -3.53
N PRO A 58 10.08 2.51 -2.39
CA PRO A 58 10.84 3.22 -1.36
C PRO A 58 12.00 2.39 -0.79
N ALA A 59 11.79 1.09 -0.53
CA ALA A 59 12.84 0.21 0.01
C ALA A 59 14.02 0.05 -0.97
N GLU A 60 13.73 -0.17 -2.24
CA GLU A 60 14.74 -0.25 -3.30
C GLU A 60 15.51 1.07 -3.46
N ASN A 61 14.81 2.19 -3.53
CA ASN A 61 15.42 3.52 -3.67
C ASN A 61 16.29 3.91 -2.47
N HIS A 62 16.02 3.31 -1.32
CA HIS A 62 16.75 3.53 -0.08
C HIS A 62 18.02 2.68 0.05
N GLY A 63 18.23 1.75 -0.89
CA GLY A 63 19.39 0.87 -0.91
C GLY A 63 19.24 -0.36 -0.01
N GLU A 64 18.01 -0.75 0.32
CA GLU A 64 17.77 -2.02 1.00
C GLU A 64 18.35 -3.16 0.15
N PRO A 65 19.18 -4.04 0.73
CA PRO A 65 19.80 -5.12 -0.02
C PRO A 65 18.78 -6.16 -0.49
N ASP A 66 17.61 -6.21 0.15
CA ASP A 66 16.53 -7.11 -0.19
C ASP A 66 15.16 -6.45 0.07
N PRO A 67 14.63 -5.66 -0.88
CA PRO A 67 13.32 -5.03 -0.77
C PRO A 67 12.18 -6.03 -0.62
N ALA A 68 12.35 -7.27 -1.09
CA ALA A 68 11.34 -8.32 -0.95
C ALA A 68 11.13 -8.68 0.53
N LYS A 69 12.22 -8.85 1.29
CA LYS A 69 12.13 -9.11 2.73
C LYS A 69 11.43 -8.01 3.51
N VAL A 70 11.59 -6.76 3.09
CA VAL A 70 10.87 -5.63 3.69
C VAL A 70 9.37 -5.77 3.46
N VAL A 71 8.96 -6.07 2.23
CA VAL A 71 7.56 -6.30 1.89
C VAL A 71 6.99 -7.48 2.66
N GLU A 72 7.71 -8.61 2.72
CA GLU A 72 7.29 -9.81 3.45
C GLU A 72 7.10 -9.54 4.95
N ALA A 73 8.06 -8.87 5.58
CA ALA A 73 7.99 -8.53 7.00
C ALA A 73 6.79 -7.64 7.32
N VAL A 74 6.57 -6.60 6.50
CA VAL A 74 5.42 -5.70 6.67
C VAL A 74 4.10 -6.42 6.42
N GLN A 75 4.01 -7.28 5.40
CA GLN A 75 2.80 -8.07 5.13
C GLN A 75 2.42 -8.97 6.31
N ALA A 76 3.41 -9.68 6.87
CA ALA A 76 3.20 -10.61 7.97
C ALA A 76 2.69 -9.92 9.25
N ASP A 77 3.27 -8.77 9.58
CA ASP A 77 3.09 -8.16 10.90
C ASP A 77 2.27 -6.86 10.88
N TRP A 78 1.73 -6.41 9.74
CA TRP A 78 0.83 -5.26 9.70
C TRP A 78 -0.53 -5.59 10.36
N PRO A 79 -1.06 -4.76 11.28
CA PRO A 79 -0.72 -3.35 11.49
C PRO A 79 0.28 -3.06 12.61
N ALA A 80 0.98 -4.05 13.18
CA ALA A 80 1.96 -3.84 14.24
C ALA A 80 3.27 -3.18 13.74
N VAL A 81 3.62 -3.36 12.46
CA VAL A 81 4.80 -2.75 11.84
C VAL A 81 4.50 -1.98 10.56
N THR A 82 5.42 -1.09 10.18
CA THR A 82 5.44 -0.34 8.92
C THR A 82 6.87 -0.15 8.42
N TYR A 83 7.07 0.54 7.29
CA TYR A 83 8.38 0.87 6.73
C TYR A 83 8.62 2.38 6.72
N GLU A 84 9.75 2.82 7.28
CA GLU A 84 10.13 4.23 7.42
C GLU A 84 11.42 4.54 6.64
N ALA A 85 11.23 4.97 5.39
CA ALA A 85 12.31 5.27 4.45
C ALA A 85 12.96 6.65 4.69
N VAL A 86 12.20 7.65 5.17
CA VAL A 86 12.68 9.05 5.24
C VAL A 86 13.83 9.17 6.25
N HIS A 87 13.75 8.44 7.36
CA HIS A 87 14.73 8.51 8.45
C HIS A 87 15.72 7.34 8.47
N HIS A 88 15.78 6.53 7.41
CA HIS A 88 16.67 5.38 7.31
C HIS A 88 16.51 4.35 8.44
N ARG A 89 15.26 4.02 8.78
CA ARG A 89 14.97 3.12 9.92
C ARG A 89 14.51 1.72 9.53
N GLY A 90 14.20 1.50 8.25
CA GLY A 90 13.72 0.21 7.78
C GLY A 90 12.34 -0.11 8.33
N VAL A 91 12.12 -1.38 8.69
CA VAL A 91 10.88 -1.84 9.34
C VAL A 91 10.83 -1.37 10.79
N VAL A 92 9.75 -0.68 11.18
CA VAL A 92 9.58 -0.08 12.50
C VAL A 92 8.20 -0.39 13.09
N PRO A 93 8.02 -0.34 14.42
CA PRO A 93 6.70 -0.45 15.04
C PRO A 93 5.76 0.65 14.55
N SER A 94 4.50 0.32 14.27
CA SER A 94 3.49 1.27 13.79
C SER A 94 3.13 2.37 14.79
N GLU A 95 3.32 2.12 16.08
CA GLU A 95 3.12 3.10 17.15
C GLU A 95 4.15 4.24 17.11
N SER A 96 5.21 4.08 16.32
CA SER A 96 6.18 5.14 16.11
C SER A 96 5.56 6.32 15.35
N GLU A 97 5.94 7.56 15.71
CA GLU A 97 5.28 8.80 15.25
C GLU A 97 5.44 9.11 13.74
N TYR A 98 5.93 8.17 12.93
CA TYR A 98 6.57 8.49 11.66
C TYR A 98 5.66 8.37 10.43
N VAL A 99 4.72 7.43 10.40
CA VAL A 99 3.96 7.16 9.15
C VAL A 99 2.48 6.86 9.41
N TRP A 100 1.69 7.92 9.59
CA TRP A 100 0.24 7.83 9.68
C TRP A 100 -0.42 8.43 8.44
N THR A 101 -1.29 7.65 7.80
CA THR A 101 -2.06 8.08 6.63
C THR A 101 -3.55 8.05 6.96
N PRO A 102 -4.35 9.03 6.50
CA PRO A 102 -5.81 8.94 6.56
C PRO A 102 -6.31 7.63 5.94
N ALA A 103 -7.20 6.90 6.62
CA ALA A 103 -7.65 5.59 6.14
C ALA A 103 -8.41 5.65 4.81
N THR A 104 -8.90 6.83 4.40
CA THR A 104 -9.53 7.04 3.09
C THR A 104 -8.56 7.03 1.91
N HIS A 105 -7.28 7.31 2.13
CA HIS A 105 -6.31 7.49 1.04
C HIS A 105 -6.12 6.23 0.19
N PRO A 106 -5.86 5.03 0.76
CA PRO A 106 -5.75 3.81 -0.04
C PRO A 106 -6.98 3.57 -0.93
N TRP A 107 -8.19 3.80 -0.41
CA TRP A 107 -9.43 3.67 -1.16
C TRP A 107 -9.51 4.63 -2.36
N VAL A 108 -9.20 5.91 -2.13
CA VAL A 108 -9.18 6.92 -3.20
C VAL A 108 -8.14 6.57 -4.26
N MET A 109 -6.97 6.10 -3.83
CA MET A 109 -5.91 5.68 -4.74
C MET A 109 -6.35 4.49 -5.61
N LEU A 110 -6.95 3.46 -5.01
CA LEU A 110 -7.44 2.28 -5.74
C LEU A 110 -8.53 2.64 -6.75
N HIS A 111 -9.48 3.50 -6.40
CA HIS A 111 -10.50 3.98 -7.35
C HIS A 111 -9.90 4.81 -8.49
N ALA A 112 -8.86 5.60 -8.23
CA ALA A 112 -8.16 6.34 -9.27
C ALA A 112 -7.42 5.39 -10.23
N VAL A 113 -6.82 4.32 -9.70
CA VAL A 113 -6.17 3.27 -10.50
C VAL A 113 -7.19 2.53 -11.36
N GLU A 114 -8.32 2.12 -10.78
CA GLU A 114 -9.43 1.49 -11.50
C GLU A 114 -9.91 2.35 -12.67
N ALA A 115 -10.16 3.64 -12.43
CA ALA A 115 -10.58 4.59 -13.46
C ALA A 115 -9.53 4.76 -14.57
N ALA A 116 -8.25 4.80 -14.21
CA ALA A 116 -7.15 4.91 -15.18
C ALA A 116 -7.01 3.65 -16.04
N VAL A 117 -7.15 2.46 -15.45
CA VAL A 117 -7.13 1.18 -16.18
C VAL A 117 -8.32 1.09 -17.13
N ALA A 118 -9.53 1.42 -16.68
CA ALA A 118 -10.72 1.44 -17.53
C ALA A 118 -10.58 2.43 -18.70
N ALA A 119 -10.06 3.63 -18.44
CA ALA A 119 -9.79 4.61 -19.48
C ALA A 119 -8.76 4.10 -20.50
N TYR A 120 -7.68 3.47 -20.04
CA TYR A 120 -6.67 2.90 -20.93
C TYR A 120 -7.23 1.78 -21.81
N LEU A 121 -8.00 0.85 -21.23
CA LEU A 121 -8.62 -0.26 -21.98
C LEU A 121 -9.63 0.23 -23.02
N SER A 122 -10.28 1.38 -22.79
CA SER A 122 -11.19 1.97 -23.78
C SER A 122 -10.52 2.53 -25.04
N LEU A 123 -9.18 2.65 -25.04
CA LEU A 123 -8.39 3.14 -26.18
C LEU A 123 -7.97 2.02 -27.14
N ILE A 124 -8.13 0.76 -26.74
CA ILE A 124 -7.76 -0.45 -27.50
C ILE A 124 -9.02 -1.02 -28.16
#